data_AF-A0AAQ1STM9-F1
#
_entry.id   AF-A0AAQ1STM9-F1
#
_cell.length_a   1.000
_cell.length_b   1.000
_cell.length_c   1.000
_cell.angle_alpha   90.00
_cell.angle_beta   90.00
_cell.angle_gamma   90.00
#
_symmetry.space_group_name_H-M   'P 1'
#
loop_
_entity.id
_entity.type
_entity.pdbx_description
1 polymer ?
#
loop_
_entity_poly.entity_id
_entity_poly.type
_entity_poly.pdbx_seq_one_letter_code
_entity_poly.pdbx_strand_id
1 'polypeptide(L)'
;MVDGLRNPTFLFCDQRGLWISEDNTHRARLLRIDADGSRQTVLSFLKAPQSIVADGKGGYLLAEGGRNRVLHLTPSLERKTAQRD
;
A
#
# COMPACT_ATOMS: atom_id res chain seq x y z
N MET A 1 2.20 -1.92 18.03
CA MET A 1 2.23 -3.26 17.41
C MET A 1 1.20 -3.27 16.28
N VAL A 2 1.55 -3.77 15.09
CA VAL A 2 0.59 -3.93 13.97
C VAL A 2 0.18 -5.41 13.93
N ASP A 3 -1.11 -5.69 14.05
CA ASP A 3 -1.65 -7.05 14.14
C ASP A 3 -2.61 -7.39 12.98
N GLY A 4 -3.11 -8.64 12.98
CA GLY A 4 -4.05 -9.12 11.97
C GLY A 4 -3.49 -9.16 10.55
N LEU A 5 -2.15 -9.24 10.43
CA LEU A 5 -1.45 -9.39 9.17
C LEU A 5 -1.49 -10.85 8.69
N ARG A 6 -1.43 -11.06 7.38
CA ARG A 6 -1.40 -12.36 6.72
C ARG A 6 -0.11 -12.48 5.93
N ASN A 7 0.86 -13.23 6.45
CA ASN A 7 2.20 -13.42 5.88
C ASN A 7 2.80 -12.12 5.29
N PRO A 8 3.08 -11.10 6.11
CA PRO A 8 3.70 -9.88 5.61
C PRO A 8 5.07 -10.20 4.98
N THR A 9 5.30 -9.74 3.75
CA THR A 9 6.50 -10.05 2.97
C THR A 9 7.44 -8.87 2.79
N PHE A 10 6.90 -7.65 2.75
CA PHE A 10 7.68 -6.45 2.47
C PHE A 10 7.13 -5.24 3.21
N LEU A 11 8.05 -4.38 3.65
CA LEU A 11 7.77 -3.11 4.33
C LEU A 11 8.42 -1.96 3.56
N PHE A 12 7.72 -0.85 3.46
CA PHE A 12 8.26 0.41 2.94
C PHE A 12 7.67 1.57 3.73
N CYS A 13 8.48 2.53 4.13
CA CYS A 13 8.02 3.67 4.92
C CYS A 13 8.31 4.96 4.17
N ASP A 14 7.31 5.85 4.13
CA ASP A 14 7.45 7.19 3.57
C ASP A 14 6.62 8.20 4.37
N GLN A 15 6.57 9.45 3.90
CA GLN A 15 5.82 10.53 4.54
C GLN A 15 4.30 10.25 4.67
N ARG A 16 3.74 9.26 3.97
CA ARG A 16 2.33 8.88 4.10
C ARG A 16 2.12 7.77 5.13
N GLY A 17 3.17 7.06 5.52
CA GLY A 17 3.12 6.02 6.55
C GLY A 17 3.86 4.74 6.18
N LEU A 18 3.54 3.67 6.91
CA LEU A 18 4.10 2.34 6.70
C LEU A 18 3.26 1.54 5.71
N TRP A 19 3.84 1.20 4.59
CA TRP A 19 3.29 0.30 3.58
C TRP A 19 3.69 -1.14 3.89
N ILE A 20 2.72 -2.05 3.83
CA ILE A 20 2.91 -3.48 4.10
C ILE A 20 2.33 -4.27 2.93
N SER A 21 3.17 -5.05 2.26
CA SER A 21 2.68 -6.09 1.34
C SER A 21 2.48 -7.38 2.11
N GLU A 22 1.32 -7.97 1.96
CA GLU A 22 1.01 -9.31 2.47
C GLU A 22 1.11 -10.33 1.34
N ASP A 23 1.37 -11.59 1.69
CA ASP A 23 1.19 -12.71 0.77
C ASP A 23 0.10 -13.67 1.23
N ASN A 24 -0.82 -13.92 0.31
CA ASN A 24 -1.88 -14.88 0.47
C ASN A 24 -2.31 -15.27 -0.94
N THR A 25 -2.27 -16.56 -1.25
CA THR A 25 -2.52 -17.10 -2.58
C THR A 25 -3.81 -16.51 -3.18
N HIS A 26 -3.65 -15.58 -4.14
CA HIS A 26 -4.70 -14.78 -4.80
C HIS A 26 -5.51 -13.77 -3.96
N ARG A 27 -5.24 -13.65 -2.67
CA ARG A 27 -5.95 -12.74 -1.74
C ARG A 27 -4.99 -11.86 -0.94
N ALA A 28 -3.78 -11.67 -1.44
CA ALA A 28 -2.80 -10.75 -0.88
C ALA A 28 -3.34 -9.31 -0.89
N ARG A 29 -2.86 -8.52 0.07
CA ARG A 29 -3.24 -7.11 0.23
C ARG A 29 -2.00 -6.23 0.24
N LEU A 30 -2.17 -4.99 -0.22
CA LEU A 30 -1.28 -3.89 0.10
C LEU A 30 -1.99 -3.02 1.14
N LEU A 31 -1.38 -2.88 2.31
CA LEU A 31 -1.88 -2.09 3.41
C LEU A 31 -1.02 -0.82 3.57
N ARG A 32 -1.64 0.26 4.06
CA ARG A 32 -0.95 1.45 4.55
C ARG A 32 -1.38 1.70 5.99
N ILE A 33 -0.41 1.90 6.88
CA ILE A 33 -0.62 2.33 8.26
C ILE A 33 -0.19 3.79 8.34
N ASP A 34 -1.13 4.67 8.63
CA ASP A 34 -0.89 6.11 8.68
C ASP A 34 -0.17 6.48 9.99
N ALA A 35 0.33 7.71 10.09
CA ALA A 35 1.08 8.17 11.27
C ALA A 35 0.25 8.15 12.56
N ASP A 36 -1.08 8.22 12.45
CA ASP A 36 -2.02 8.09 13.57
C ASP A 36 -2.32 6.63 13.95
N GLY A 37 -1.70 5.66 13.25
CA GLY A 37 -1.90 4.23 13.44
C GLY A 37 -3.12 3.66 12.70
N SER A 38 -3.88 4.48 11.98
CA SER A 38 -5.02 3.99 11.19
C SER A 38 -4.56 3.11 10.03
N ARG A 39 -5.31 2.03 9.78
CA ARG A 39 -4.99 1.04 8.74
C ARG A 39 -5.92 1.15 7.55
N GLN A 40 -5.35 1.33 6.37
CA GLN A 40 -6.06 1.33 5.09
C GLN A 40 -5.67 0.11 4.26
N THR A 41 -6.64 -0.55 3.62
CA THR A 41 -6.37 -1.53 2.55
C THR A 41 -6.37 -0.77 1.22
N VAL A 42 -5.19 -0.60 0.64
CA VAL A 42 -5.02 0.18 -0.61
C VAL A 42 -5.32 -0.67 -1.83
N LEU A 43 -4.83 -1.91 -1.84
CA LEU A 43 -5.16 -2.90 -2.86
C LEU A 43 -5.49 -4.24 -2.21
N SER A 44 -6.32 -5.02 -2.89
CA SER A 44 -6.70 -6.37 -2.49
C SER A 44 -6.67 -7.30 -3.70
N PHE A 45 -6.84 -8.61 -3.44
CA PHE A 45 -6.81 -9.66 -4.48
C PHE A 45 -5.51 -9.71 -5.27
N LEU A 46 -4.39 -9.31 -4.68
CA LEU A 46 -3.06 -9.44 -5.26
C LEU A 46 -2.61 -10.91 -5.26
N LYS A 47 -1.57 -11.23 -6.02
CA LYS A 47 -0.95 -12.55 -6.08
C LYS A 47 0.56 -12.40 -6.01
N ALA A 48 1.14 -12.81 -4.88
CA ALA A 48 2.57 -12.68 -4.58
C ALA A 48 3.13 -11.27 -4.91
N PRO A 49 2.60 -10.20 -4.29
CA PRO A 49 3.25 -8.89 -4.37
C PRO A 49 4.60 -8.93 -3.64
N GLN A 50 5.62 -8.33 -4.23
CA GLN A 50 7.01 -8.46 -3.77
C GLN A 50 7.54 -7.17 -3.15
N SER A 51 7.26 -6.03 -3.77
CA SER A 51 7.82 -4.74 -3.33
C SER A 51 6.99 -3.57 -3.82
N ILE A 52 6.96 -2.50 -3.01
CA ILE A 52 6.43 -1.19 -3.37
C ILE A 52 7.52 -0.13 -3.21
N VAL A 53 7.59 0.82 -4.16
CA VAL A 53 8.53 1.94 -4.13
C VAL A 53 7.86 3.22 -4.61
N ALA A 54 8.34 4.38 -4.15
CA ALA A 54 7.91 5.67 -4.70
C ALA A 54 8.34 5.83 -6.16
N ASP A 55 7.52 6.49 -6.98
CA ASP A 55 7.81 6.75 -8.40
C ASP A 55 8.52 8.10 -8.67
N GLY A 56 8.78 8.87 -7.61
CA GLY A 56 9.35 10.22 -7.68
C GLY A 56 8.38 11.33 -8.17
N LYS A 57 7.13 10.98 -8.49
CA LYS A 57 6.07 11.88 -8.99
C LYS A 57 4.88 11.97 -8.04
N GLY A 58 5.03 11.42 -6.83
CA GLY A 58 4.00 11.40 -5.79
C GLY A 58 3.12 10.14 -5.81
N GLY A 59 3.38 9.20 -6.71
CA GLY A 59 2.77 7.87 -6.77
C GLY A 59 3.71 6.74 -6.34
N TYR A 60 3.32 5.50 -6.65
CA TYR A 60 4.07 4.30 -6.30
C TYR A 60 4.04 3.25 -7.38
N LEU A 61 5.11 2.46 -7.48
CA LEU A 61 5.15 1.25 -8.29
C LEU A 61 5.11 0.03 -7.37
N LEU A 62 4.19 -0.89 -7.64
CA LEU A 62 4.06 -2.17 -6.94
C LEU A 62 4.37 -3.32 -7.91
N ALA A 63 5.36 -4.14 -7.57
CA ALA A 63 5.65 -5.37 -8.30
C ALA A 63 4.72 -6.50 -7.83
N GLU A 64 3.90 -7.02 -8.76
CA GLU A 64 3.01 -8.15 -8.52
C GLU A 64 3.49 -9.37 -9.32
N GLY A 65 4.52 -10.04 -8.78
CA GLY A 65 5.22 -11.13 -9.45
C GLY A 65 4.29 -12.30 -9.84
N GLY A 66 3.31 -12.64 -8.99
CA GLY A 66 2.38 -13.73 -9.29
C GLY A 66 1.47 -13.49 -10.50
N ARG A 67 1.34 -12.23 -10.95
CA ARG A 67 0.61 -11.81 -12.16
C ARG A 67 1.51 -11.21 -13.25
N ASN A 68 2.83 -11.31 -13.12
CA ASN A 68 3.80 -10.81 -14.11
C ASN A 68 3.54 -9.33 -14.52
N ARG A 69 3.23 -8.46 -13.56
CA ARG A 69 2.94 -7.05 -13.84
C ARG A 69 3.48 -6.11 -12.77
N VAL A 70 3.65 -4.85 -13.16
CA VAL A 70 3.87 -3.72 -12.25
C VAL A 70 2.63 -2.84 -12.29
N LEU A 71 2.11 -2.51 -11.11
CA LEU A 71 1.01 -1.57 -10.96
C LEU A 71 1.55 -0.19 -10.62
N HIS A 72 1.02 0.84 -11.27
CA HIS A 72 1.28 2.23 -10.91
C HIS A 72 0.09 2.76 -10.11
N LEU A 73 0.36 3.17 -8.87
CA LEU A 73 -0.61 3.75 -7.96
C LEU A 73 -0.43 5.26 -7.94
N THR A 74 -1.51 5.98 -8.22
CA THR A 74 -1.61 7.43 -8.10
C THR A 74 -2.57 7.74 -6.96
N PRO A 75 -2.07 7.92 -5.72
CA PRO A 75 -2.91 8.39 -4.62
C PRO A 75 -3.56 9.70 -5.05
N SER A 76 -4.87 9.81 -4.85
CA SER A 76 -5.52 11.11 -4.94
C SER A 76 -4.81 12.07 -4.00
N LEU A 77 -4.47 13.27 -4.47
CA LEU A 77 -4.16 14.37 -3.58
C LEU A 77 -5.42 14.54 -2.72
N GLU A 78 -5.33 14.18 -1.43
CA GLU A 78 -6.38 14.44 -0.44
C GLU A 78 -6.90 15.85 -0.70
N ARG A 79 -8.14 15.96 -1.20
CA ARG A 79 -8.78 17.25 -1.26
C ARG A 79 -9.06 17.57 0.20
N LYS A 80 -8.15 18.32 0.84
CA LYS A 80 -8.52 19.12 2.00
C LYS A 80 -9.56 20.12 1.50
N THR A 81 -10.81 19.69 1.34
CA THR A 81 -11.93 20.60 1.45
C THR A 81 -11.83 21.13 2.86
N ALA A 82 -11.21 22.30 2.98
CA ALA A 82 -11.50 23.21 4.06
C ALA A 82 -13.00 23.46 3.99
N GLN A 83 -13.78 22.66 4.72
CA GLN A 83 -15.08 23.10 5.19
C GLN A 83 -14.75 24.15 6.25
N ARG A 84 -14.57 25.39 5.79
CA ARG A 84 -14.64 26.58 6.63
C ARG A 84 -16.11 26.87 6.87
N ASP A 85 -16.39 27.07 8.16
CA ASP A 85 -17.52 27.75 8.80
C ASP A 85 -18.90 27.09 8.71
#